data_AF-A0A425WIE5-F1
#
_entry.id   AF-A0A425WIE5-F1
#
_cell.length_a   1.000
_cell.length_b   1.000
_cell.length_c   1.000
_cell.angle_alpha   90.00
_cell.angle_beta   90.00
_cell.angle_gamma   90.00
#
_symmetry.space_group_name_H-M   'P 1'
#
loop_
_entity.id
_entity.type
_entity.pdbx_description
1 polymer ?
#
loop_
_entity_poly.entity_id
_entity_poly.type
_entity_poly.pdbx_seq_one_letter_code
_entity_poly.pdbx_strand_id
1 'polypeptide(L)'
;RRRATPRPRVPLKHSTYILISSEDTRKRKERYARAGRLVSRGSALFGKQEVLQKGGARKRCEELISQSELPFACDIVDEMLAQAYSCTDVDAIRAAIERIVEVFRGTKDRHFEWFACLVEGHRGGIVVHARHQISSGKVE
;
A
#
# COMPACT_ATOMS: atom_id res chain seq x y z
N ARG A 1 -24.98 -8.49 -22.03
CA ARG A 1 -24.12 -8.44 -20.83
C ARG A 1 -22.69 -8.83 -21.25
N ARG A 2 -21.79 -7.85 -21.44
CA ARG A 2 -20.38 -8.14 -21.78
C ARG A 2 -19.72 -8.72 -20.52
N ARG A 3 -19.24 -9.97 -20.60
CA ARG A 3 -18.36 -10.55 -19.57
C ARG A 3 -17.14 -9.63 -19.48
N ALA A 4 -16.97 -8.92 -18.36
CA ALA A 4 -15.72 -8.24 -18.07
C ALA A 4 -14.62 -9.30 -18.10
N THR A 5 -13.71 -9.20 -19.06
CA THR A 5 -12.50 -10.01 -19.07
C THR A 5 -11.73 -9.70 -17.79
N PRO A 6 -11.33 -10.70 -16.99
CA PRO A 6 -10.56 -10.46 -15.79
C PRO A 6 -9.26 -9.76 -16.21
N ARG A 7 -8.97 -8.61 -15.58
CA ARG A 7 -7.72 -7.89 -15.82
C ARG A 7 -6.54 -8.83 -15.52
N PRO A 8 -5.49 -8.83 -16.35
CA PRO A 8 -4.34 -9.71 -16.14
C PRO A 8 -3.74 -9.46 -14.76
N ARG A 9 -3.57 -10.53 -13.96
CA ARG A 9 -2.95 -10.45 -12.64
C ARG A 9 -1.45 -10.18 -12.81
N VAL A 10 -1.03 -8.93 -12.65
CA VAL A 10 0.38 -8.56 -12.64
C VAL A 10 1.08 -9.10 -11.39
N PRO A 11 2.18 -9.85 -11.53
CA PRO A 11 2.96 -10.29 -10.38
C PRO A 11 3.57 -9.09 -9.65
N LEU A 12 3.15 -8.85 -8.41
CA LEU A 12 3.70 -7.76 -7.58
C LEU A 12 5.06 -8.11 -6.95
N LYS A 13 5.58 -9.31 -7.21
CA LYS A 13 6.88 -9.78 -6.67
C LYS A 13 7.98 -8.77 -7.04
N HIS A 14 8.77 -8.37 -6.05
CA HIS A 14 9.82 -7.35 -6.17
C HIS A 14 9.35 -5.94 -6.58
N SER A 15 8.04 -5.63 -6.49
CA SER A 15 7.50 -4.30 -6.86
C SER A 15 6.81 -3.57 -5.71
N THR A 16 6.59 -4.25 -4.57
CA THR A 16 5.93 -3.68 -3.38
C THR A 16 6.59 -2.39 -2.92
N TYR A 17 7.93 -2.34 -2.88
CA TYR A 17 8.67 -1.16 -2.44
C TYR A 17 8.40 0.09 -3.30
N ILE A 18 8.00 -0.08 -4.56
CA ILE A 18 7.70 1.03 -5.47
C ILE A 18 6.35 1.63 -5.10
N LEU A 19 5.36 0.78 -4.85
CA LEU A 19 3.99 1.16 -4.51
C LEU A 19 3.93 1.85 -3.13
N ILE A 20 4.61 1.30 -2.13
CA ILE A 20 4.59 1.84 -0.75
C ILE A 20 5.52 3.05 -0.55
N SER A 21 6.40 3.36 -1.51
CA SER A 21 7.33 4.48 -1.37
C SER A 21 6.64 5.82 -1.61
N SER A 22 6.94 6.82 -0.78
CA SER A 22 6.42 8.17 -0.95
C SER A 22 6.80 8.77 -2.31
N GLU A 23 5.96 9.67 -2.81
CA GLU A 23 6.20 10.36 -4.08
C GLU A 23 7.55 11.10 -4.07
N ASP A 24 7.90 11.74 -2.95
CA ASP A 24 9.18 12.42 -2.78
C ASP A 24 10.37 11.46 -2.86
N THR A 25 10.25 10.28 -2.26
CA THR A 25 11.30 9.25 -2.35
C THR A 25 11.50 8.79 -3.80
N ARG A 26 10.40 8.63 -4.55
CA ARG A 26 10.44 8.28 -5.97
C ARG A 26 11.05 9.40 -6.81
N LYS A 27 10.64 10.65 -6.61
CA LYS A 27 11.22 11.84 -7.27
C LYS A 27 12.72 11.97 -7.01
N ARG A 28 13.15 11.75 -5.76
CA ARG A 28 14.56 11.80 -5.37
C ARG A 28 15.39 10.72 -6.10
N LYS A 29 14.89 9.49 -6.15
CA LYS A 29 15.54 8.39 -6.90
C LYS A 29 15.62 8.68 -8.39
N GLU A 30 14.60 9.32 -8.96
CA GLU A 30 14.60 9.73 -10.38
C GLU A 30 15.66 10.80 -10.65
N ARG A 31 15.83 11.78 -9.75
CA ARG A 31 16.91 12.77 -9.86
C ARG A 31 18.30 12.11 -9.79
N TYR A 32 18.47 11.16 -8.87
CA TYR A 32 19.73 10.40 -8.76
C TYR A 32 20.00 9.53 -9.99
N ALA A 33 18.97 8.94 -10.60
CA ALA A 33 19.11 8.19 -11.85
C ALA A 33 19.54 9.11 -13.00
N ARG A 34 18.92 10.29 -13.12
CA ARG A 34 19.31 11.31 -14.12
C ARG A 34 20.74 11.79 -13.94
N ALA A 35 21.19 11.90 -12.69
CA ALA A 35 22.55 12.29 -12.35
C ALA A 35 23.57 11.14 -12.49
N GLY A 36 23.16 9.94 -12.91
CA GLY A 36 24.05 8.77 -12.98
C GLY A 36 24.64 8.38 -11.63
N ARG A 37 23.91 8.65 -10.53
CA ARG A 37 24.44 8.46 -9.17
C ARG A 37 24.76 6.98 -8.94
N LEU A 38 25.96 6.75 -8.45
CA LEU A 38 26.45 5.41 -8.12
C LEU A 38 25.81 4.94 -6.81
N VAL A 39 25.15 3.79 -6.83
CA VAL A 39 24.46 3.18 -5.67
C VAL A 39 25.38 2.21 -4.95
N SER A 40 26.16 1.45 -5.71
CA SER A 40 27.16 0.52 -5.16
C SER A 40 28.43 0.60 -5.98
N ARG A 41 29.56 0.80 -5.30
CA ARG A 41 30.88 0.66 -5.89
C ARG A 41 31.13 -0.79 -6.24
N GLY A 42 31.70 -1.00 -7.42
CA GLY A 42 32.18 -2.29 -7.85
C GLY A 42 33.42 -2.65 -7.07
N SER A 43 33.73 -3.94 -7.03
CA SER A 43 34.94 -4.44 -6.39
C SER A 43 35.43 -5.64 -7.16
N ALA A 44 36.65 -5.55 -7.71
CA ALA A 44 37.31 -6.65 -8.41
C ALA A 44 37.50 -7.85 -7.48
N LEU A 45 37.83 -7.60 -6.20
CA LEU A 45 38.00 -8.64 -5.17
C LEU A 45 36.76 -9.51 -4.94
N PHE A 46 35.55 -8.98 -5.15
CA PHE A 46 34.30 -9.72 -4.94
C PHE A 46 33.51 -9.93 -6.25
N GLY A 47 34.10 -9.65 -7.41
CA GLY A 47 33.43 -9.75 -8.72
C GLY A 47 32.15 -8.90 -8.83
N LYS A 48 32.01 -7.86 -8.01
CA LYS A 48 30.80 -7.02 -7.99
C LYS A 48 30.94 -5.90 -9.01
N GLN A 49 29.96 -5.79 -9.90
CA GLN A 49 29.86 -4.67 -10.83
C GLN A 49 29.36 -3.41 -10.14
N GLU A 50 29.73 -2.26 -10.69
CA GLU A 50 29.16 -0.97 -10.29
C GLU A 50 27.67 -0.92 -10.62
N VAL A 51 26.87 -0.51 -9.64
CA VAL A 51 25.42 -0.37 -9.80
C VAL A 51 25.08 1.11 -9.78
N LEU A 52 24.62 1.62 -10.92
CA LEU A 52 24.06 2.95 -11.03
C LEU A 52 22.59 2.97 -10.60
N GLN A 53 22.14 4.13 -10.12
CA GLN A 53 20.75 4.33 -9.76
C GLN A 53 19.87 4.19 -11.01
N LYS A 54 18.94 3.23 -10.98
CA LYS A 54 17.97 3.03 -12.05
C LYS A 54 16.79 4.00 -11.88
N GLY A 55 16.40 4.62 -12.99
CA GLY A 55 15.19 5.46 -13.09
C GLY A 55 13.97 4.64 -13.51
N GLY A 56 12.84 5.32 -13.73
CA GLY A 56 11.62 4.70 -14.25
C GLY A 56 10.72 4.07 -13.18
N ALA A 57 11.03 4.27 -11.90
CA ALA A 57 10.19 3.80 -10.79
C ALA A 57 8.77 4.41 -10.86
N ARG A 58 8.66 5.68 -11.29
CA ARG A 58 7.37 6.36 -11.47
C ARG A 58 6.52 5.68 -12.55
N LYS A 59 7.07 5.53 -13.76
CA LYS A 59 6.37 4.90 -14.89
C LYS A 59 5.92 3.48 -14.54
N ARG A 60 6.80 2.70 -13.89
CA ARG A 60 6.47 1.36 -13.42
C ARG A 60 5.38 1.36 -12.34
N CYS A 61 5.35 2.36 -11.46
CA CYS A 61 4.28 2.53 -10.47
C CYS A 61 2.93 2.79 -11.16
N GLU A 62 2.90 3.72 -12.12
CA GLU A 62 1.69 4.08 -12.88
C GLU A 62 1.17 2.87 -13.69
N GLU A 63 2.06 2.10 -14.30
CA GLU A 63 1.72 0.84 -15.00
C GLU A 63 1.14 -0.20 -14.04
N LEU A 64 1.74 -0.38 -12.86
CA LEU A 64 1.25 -1.33 -11.86
C LEU A 64 -0.13 -0.94 -11.31
N ILE A 65 -0.38 0.35 -11.10
CA ILE A 65 -1.69 0.88 -10.66
C ILE A 65 -2.73 0.68 -11.77
N SER A 66 -2.39 1.00 -13.02
CA SER A 66 -3.29 0.85 -14.16
C SER A 66 -3.68 -0.60 -14.45
N GLN A 67 -2.78 -1.55 -14.18
CA GLN A 67 -2.96 -2.98 -14.45
C GLN A 67 -3.53 -3.77 -13.26
N SER A 68 -3.61 -3.19 -12.07
CA SER A 68 -3.99 -3.90 -10.85
C SER A 68 -5.21 -3.26 -10.17
N GLU A 69 -6.16 -4.11 -9.78
CA GLU A 69 -7.33 -3.68 -8.97
C GLU A 69 -6.98 -3.62 -7.47
N LEU A 70 -5.81 -4.14 -7.10
CA LEU A 70 -5.39 -4.29 -5.70
C LEU A 70 -4.95 -2.94 -5.07
N PRO A 71 -4.20 -2.06 -5.76
CA PRO A 71 -3.94 -0.70 -5.28
C PRO A 71 -5.24 0.09 -5.07
N PHE A 72 -6.20 -0.03 -5.98
CA PHE A 72 -7.51 0.62 -5.84
C PHE A 72 -8.27 0.11 -4.61
N ALA A 73 -8.21 -1.19 -4.33
CA ALA A 73 -8.77 -1.75 -3.10
C ALA A 73 -8.08 -1.21 -1.84
N CYS A 74 -6.74 -1.10 -1.85
CA CYS A 74 -5.99 -0.50 -0.75
C CYS A 74 -6.36 0.98 -0.53
N ASP A 75 -6.48 1.78 -1.59
CA ASP A 75 -6.83 3.20 -1.47
C ASP A 75 -8.21 3.40 -0.82
N ILE A 76 -9.20 2.56 -1.18
CA ILE A 76 -10.52 2.57 -0.54
C ILE A 76 -10.41 2.20 0.95
N VAL A 77 -9.61 1.17 1.27
CA VAL A 77 -9.40 0.74 2.66
C VAL A 77 -8.76 1.84 3.48
N ASP A 78 -7.71 2.48 2.96
CA ASP A 78 -6.97 3.54 3.64
C ASP A 78 -7.88 4.76 3.91
N GLU A 79 -8.70 5.17 2.95
CA GLU A 79 -9.67 6.27 3.13
C GLU A 79 -10.71 5.93 4.22
N MET A 80 -11.29 4.73 4.17
CA MET A 80 -12.30 4.34 5.16
C MET A 80 -11.70 4.15 6.56
N LEU A 81 -10.47 3.66 6.67
CA LEU A 81 -9.75 3.58 7.94
C LEU A 81 -9.39 4.96 8.47
N ALA A 82 -8.92 5.88 7.62
CA ALA A 82 -8.65 7.26 8.01
C ALA A 82 -9.92 7.92 8.57
N GLN A 83 -11.07 7.69 7.93
CA GLN A 83 -12.36 8.15 8.45
C GLN A 83 -12.70 7.50 9.80
N ALA A 84 -12.52 6.19 9.95
CA ALA A 84 -12.77 5.49 11.23
C ALA A 84 -11.87 6.02 12.36
N TYR A 85 -10.59 6.29 12.09
CA TYR A 85 -9.65 6.85 13.06
C TYR A 85 -9.87 8.34 13.36
N SER A 86 -10.60 9.07 12.52
CA SER A 86 -10.98 10.46 12.78
C SER A 86 -12.09 10.58 13.85
N CYS A 87 -12.80 9.49 14.13
CA CYS A 87 -13.80 9.43 15.19
C CYS A 87 -13.13 9.31 16.57
N THR A 88 -13.61 10.08 17.55
CA THR A 88 -13.15 10.03 18.94
C THR A 88 -14.04 9.16 19.84
N ASP A 89 -15.23 8.82 19.36
CA ASP A 89 -16.19 7.96 20.05
C ASP A 89 -16.00 6.49 19.68
N VAL A 90 -15.85 5.65 20.70
CA VAL A 90 -15.63 4.21 20.60
C VAL A 90 -16.76 3.52 19.84
N ASP A 91 -18.01 3.90 20.11
CA ASP A 91 -19.16 3.29 19.43
C ASP A 91 -19.21 3.72 17.95
N ALA A 92 -18.88 4.97 17.64
CA ALA A 92 -18.76 5.47 16.27
C ALA A 92 -17.65 4.75 15.47
N ILE A 93 -16.45 4.57 16.05
CA ILE A 93 -15.34 3.82 15.42
C ILE A 93 -15.77 2.39 15.12
N ARG A 94 -16.45 1.76 16.09
CA ARG A 94 -16.93 0.39 15.99
C ARG A 94 -17.95 0.23 14.87
N ALA A 95 -18.90 1.16 14.77
CA ALA A 95 -19.89 1.18 13.69
C ALA A 95 -19.25 1.46 12.32
N ALA A 96 -18.21 2.31 12.27
CA ALA A 96 -17.46 2.56 11.04
C ALA A 96 -16.74 1.29 10.56
N ILE A 97 -16.11 0.55 11.47
CA ILE A 97 -15.47 -0.74 11.16
C ILE A 97 -16.48 -1.77 10.65
N GLU A 98 -17.64 -1.88 11.29
CA GLU A 98 -18.70 -2.80 10.83
C GLU A 98 -19.19 -2.44 9.42
N ARG A 99 -19.37 -1.15 9.14
CA ARG A 99 -19.72 -0.65 7.81
C ARG A 99 -18.65 -0.97 6.77
N ILE A 100 -17.36 -0.85 7.13
CA ILE A 100 -16.24 -1.23 6.26
C ILE A 100 -16.33 -2.71 5.88
N VAL A 101 -16.52 -3.58 6.88
CA VAL A 101 -16.64 -5.03 6.67
C VAL A 101 -17.84 -5.36 5.77
N GLU A 102 -18.98 -4.72 6.00
CA GLU A 102 -20.19 -4.91 5.18
C GLU A 102 -19.96 -4.49 3.71
N VAL A 103 -19.40 -3.30 3.49
CA VAL A 103 -19.09 -2.79 2.15
C VAL A 103 -18.15 -3.75 1.42
N PHE A 104 -17.09 -4.22 2.08
CA PHE A 104 -16.13 -5.14 1.48
C PHE A 104 -16.71 -6.50 1.15
N ARG A 105 -17.49 -7.11 2.06
CA ARG A 105 -18.21 -8.37 1.79
C ARG A 105 -19.23 -8.20 0.65
N GLY A 106 -19.86 -7.03 0.55
CA GLY A 106 -20.83 -6.70 -0.51
C GLY A 106 -20.22 -6.66 -1.92
N THR A 107 -18.92 -6.38 -2.05
CA THR A 107 -18.24 -6.33 -3.36
C THR A 107 -18.06 -7.71 -4.01
N LYS A 108 -18.08 -8.79 -3.23
CA LYS A 108 -17.78 -10.18 -3.67
C LYS A 108 -16.40 -10.35 -4.33
N ASP A 109 -15.48 -9.40 -4.12
CA ASP A 109 -14.09 -9.54 -4.56
C ASP A 109 -13.27 -10.28 -3.49
N ARG A 110 -12.31 -11.09 -3.94
CA ARG A 110 -11.47 -11.90 -3.05
C ARG A 110 -10.54 -11.04 -2.17
N HIS A 111 -10.05 -9.92 -2.67
CA HIS A 111 -9.15 -9.06 -1.89
C HIS A 111 -9.93 -8.28 -0.84
N PHE A 112 -11.09 -7.74 -1.20
CA PHE A 112 -11.98 -7.10 -0.23
C PHE A 112 -12.47 -8.08 0.84
N GLU A 113 -12.78 -9.33 0.48
CA GLU A 113 -13.14 -10.36 1.48
C GLU A 113 -11.98 -10.65 2.45
N TRP A 114 -10.75 -10.78 1.95
CA TRP A 114 -9.58 -10.96 2.80
C TRP A 114 -9.36 -9.76 3.74
N PHE A 115 -9.54 -8.54 3.22
CA PHE A 115 -9.45 -7.32 4.03
C PHE A 115 -10.56 -7.24 5.08
N ALA A 116 -11.79 -7.64 4.76
CA ALA A 116 -12.89 -7.70 5.70
C ALA A 116 -12.56 -8.60 6.89
N CYS A 117 -12.03 -9.81 6.63
CA CYS A 117 -11.56 -10.72 7.68
C CYS A 117 -10.42 -10.12 8.52
N LEU A 118 -9.47 -9.41 7.89
CA LEU A 118 -8.35 -8.77 8.58
C LEU A 118 -8.83 -7.68 9.56
N VAL A 119 -9.68 -6.78 9.07
CA VAL A 119 -10.22 -5.64 9.83
C VAL A 119 -11.14 -6.12 10.95
N GLU A 120 -12.01 -7.11 10.68
CA GLU A 120 -12.89 -7.70 11.68
C GLU A 120 -12.09 -8.36 12.81
N GLY A 121 -11.02 -9.10 12.47
CA GLY A 121 -10.13 -9.70 13.46
C GLY A 121 -9.34 -8.68 14.31
N HIS A 122 -9.03 -7.51 13.76
CA HIS A 122 -8.29 -6.45 14.45
C HIS A 122 -9.19 -5.38 15.10
N ARG A 123 -10.51 -5.50 15.00
CA ARG A 123 -11.49 -4.52 15.50
C ARG A 123 -11.21 -4.07 16.93
N GLY A 124 -10.91 -5.00 17.83
CA GLY A 124 -10.60 -4.70 19.23
C GLY A 124 -9.36 -3.82 19.38
N GLY A 125 -8.29 -4.13 18.64
CA GLY A 125 -7.05 -3.34 18.63
C GLY A 125 -7.25 -1.94 18.04
N ILE A 126 -8.01 -1.82 16.96
CA ILE A 126 -8.31 -0.53 16.31
C ILE A 126 -9.08 0.39 17.28
N VAL A 127 -10.12 -0.15 17.94
CA VAL A 127 -10.94 0.59 18.91
C VAL A 127 -10.10 1.07 20.10
N VAL A 128 -9.24 0.20 20.66
CA VAL A 128 -8.35 0.57 21.76
C VAL A 128 -7.35 1.63 21.33
N HIS A 129 -6.75 1.49 20.15
CA HIS A 129 -5.79 2.44 19.61
C HIS A 129 -6.38 3.83 19.41
N ALA A 130 -7.59 3.90 18.84
CA ALA A 130 -8.30 5.15 18.61
C ALA A 130 -8.72 5.83 19.93
N ARG A 131 -9.14 5.06 20.95
CA ARG A 131 -9.45 5.59 22.28
C ARG A 131 -8.24 6.22 22.98
N HIS A 132 -7.06 5.66 22.79
CA HIS A 132 -5.84 6.09 23.49
C HIS A 132 -4.94 7.00 22.65
N GLN A 133 -5.32 7.35 21.40
CA GLN A 133 -4.50 8.10 20.43
C GLN A 133 -3.01 7.73 20.50
N ILE A 134 -2.72 6.43 20.52
CA ILE A 134 -1.35 5.96 20.64
C ILE A 134 -0.67 6.26 19.30
N SER A 135 0.18 7.28 19.22
CA SER A 135 0.94 7.49 17.99
C SER A 135 1.85 6.27 17.75
N SER A 136 1.84 5.74 16.53
CA SER A 136 2.71 4.63 16.10
C SER A 136 4.21 4.99 16.10
N GLY A 137 4.59 6.16 16.61
CA GLY A 137 5.94 6.72 16.60
C GLY A 137 6.80 6.44 17.84
N LYS A 138 6.42 5.48 18.70
CA LYS A 138 7.23 5.09 19.89
C LYS A 138 7.51 3.59 19.96
N VAL A 139 7.94 3.02 18.85
CA VAL A 139 8.72 1.77 18.84
C VAL A 139 9.91 2.01 17.90
N GLU A 140 10.85 2.84 18.36
CA GLU A 140 12.24 2.88 17.87
C GLU A 140 13.14 2.21 18.90
#